data_AF-A0A0M3KK14-F1
#
_entry.id   AF-A0A0M3KK14-F1
#
_cell.length_a   1.000
_cell.length_b   1.000
_cell.length_c   1.000
_cell.angle_alpha   90.00
_cell.angle_beta   90.00
_cell.angle_gamma   90.00
#
_symmetry.space_group_name_H-M   'P 1'
#
loop_
_entity.id
_entity.type
_entity.pdbx_description
1 polymer ?
#
loop_
_entity_poly.entity_id
_entity_poly.type
_entity_poly.pdbx_seq_one_letter_code
_entity_poly.pdbx_strand_id
1 'polypeptide(L)'
;MNFHKKPDPVNPLNGQLHYILDVAMLISTESARDISNVAQLQPPPANDAGVVEIVPMTLDCVTEISAVRIRLPQDVRNRDAKQSIGRTIKEVMRRFDPNLPRLDPLNDMKMKDAVLEANITRLEALEKRKKTHPIRLVSC
;
A
#
# COMPACT_ATOMS: atom_id res chain seq x y z
N MET A 1 1.16 5.43 13.70
CA MET A 1 1.79 4.58 12.67
C MET A 1 3.13 4.19 13.26
N ASN A 2 3.31 2.93 13.62
CA ASN A 2 4.56 2.45 14.20
C ASN A 2 5.48 2.04 13.04
N PHE A 3 6.74 2.48 13.09
CA PHE A 3 7.75 2.05 12.14
C PHE A 3 9.04 1.77 12.90
N HIS A 4 9.82 0.82 12.39
CA HIS A 4 11.09 0.42 12.98
C HIS A 4 12.22 0.70 11.98
N LYS A 5 13.30 1.32 12.46
CA LYS A 5 14.53 1.49 11.69
C LYS A 5 15.46 0.32 12.01
N LYS A 6 15.94 -0.39 10.98
CA LYS A 6 16.96 -1.42 11.14
C LYS A 6 18.15 -1.13 10.22
N PRO A 7 19.40 -1.31 10.67
CA PRO A 7 20.55 -1.28 9.78
C PRO A 7 20.48 -2.42 8.78
N ASP A 8 21.10 -2.24 7.62
CA ASP A 8 21.21 -3.26 6.57
C ASP A 8 21.83 -4.56 7.13
N PRO A 9 21.11 -5.70 7.10
CA PRO A 9 21.63 -6.97 7.59
C PRO A 9 22.72 -7.54 6.68
N VAL A 10 22.80 -7.12 5.41
CA VAL A 10 23.77 -7.60 4.41
C VAL A 10 25.07 -6.77 4.48
N ASN A 11 24.97 -5.46 4.73
CA ASN A 11 26.15 -4.62 4.92
C ASN A 11 25.93 -3.55 6.01
N PRO A 12 26.12 -3.87 7.29
CA PRO A 12 25.84 -2.96 8.40
C PRO A 12 26.68 -1.67 8.41
N LEU A 13 27.77 -1.62 7.63
CA LEU A 13 28.75 -0.53 7.62
C LEU A 13 28.48 0.52 6.54
N ASN A 14 27.59 0.26 5.58
CA ASN A 14 27.26 1.21 4.50
C ASN A 14 26.38 2.38 4.97
N GLY A 15 25.85 2.33 6.20
CA GLY A 15 24.94 3.35 6.75
C GLY A 15 23.54 3.34 6.12
N GLN A 16 23.21 2.32 5.33
CA GLN A 16 21.91 2.17 4.68
C GLN A 16 20.86 1.75 5.70
N LEU A 17 19.78 2.54 5.79
CA LEU A 17 18.69 2.35 6.74
C LEU A 17 17.51 1.65 6.06
N HIS A 18 17.04 0.56 6.66
CA HIS A 18 15.78 -0.08 6.27
C HIS A 18 14.65 0.39 7.18
N TYR A 19 13.54 0.75 6.55
CA TYR A 19 12.30 1.09 7.22
C TYR A 19 11.34 -0.10 7.16
N ILE A 20 10.90 -0.56 8.33
CA ILE A 20 9.83 -1.55 8.48
C ILE A 20 8.57 -0.80 8.91
N LEU A 21 7.51 -0.96 8.13
CA LEU A 21 6.21 -0.36 8.33
C LEU A 21 5.24 -1.42 8.88
N ASP A 22 4.56 -1.11 9.98
CA ASP A 22 3.43 -1.91 10.44
C ASP A 22 2.15 -1.46 9.71
N VAL A 23 1.63 -2.32 8.83
CA VAL A 23 0.49 -1.99 7.96
C VAL A 23 -0.71 -2.86 8.30
N ALA A 24 -1.87 -2.23 8.51
CA ALA A 24 -3.14 -2.95 8.67
C ALA A 24 -3.64 -3.39 7.29
N MET A 25 -3.61 -4.69 7.03
CA MET A 25 -3.99 -5.28 5.74
C MET A 25 -5.16 -6.23 5.89
N LEU A 26 -6.07 -6.20 4.91
CA LEU A 26 -7.12 -7.21 4.77
C LEU A 26 -6.54 -8.41 4.03
N ILE A 27 -6.41 -9.54 4.72
CA ILE A 27 -5.86 -10.80 4.19
C ILE A 27 -6.89 -11.92 4.26
N SER A 28 -6.70 -12.99 3.49
CA SER A 28 -7.57 -14.16 3.58
C SER A 28 -7.52 -14.79 4.97
N THR A 29 -8.63 -15.43 5.36
CA THR A 29 -8.70 -16.17 6.63
C THR A 29 -7.67 -17.30 6.74
N GLU A 30 -7.27 -17.88 5.60
CA GLU A 30 -6.18 -18.85 5.51
C GLU A 30 -4.82 -18.22 5.82
N SER A 31 -4.52 -17.07 5.21
CA SER A 31 -3.28 -16.32 5.44
C SER A 31 -3.13 -15.88 6.89
N ALA A 32 -4.24 -15.57 7.56
CA ALA A 32 -4.24 -15.16 8.96
C ALA A 32 -3.80 -16.27 9.95
N ARG A 33 -3.72 -17.54 9.50
CA ARG A 33 -3.25 -18.66 10.34
C ARG A 33 -1.75 -18.61 10.61
N ASP A 34 -0.97 -18.06 9.68
CA ASP A 34 0.47 -17.87 9.81
C ASP A 34 0.91 -16.53 9.20
N ILE A 35 0.71 -15.46 9.97
CA ILE A 35 1.07 -14.09 9.57
C ILE A 35 2.60 -13.91 9.48
N SER A 36 3.38 -14.80 10.11
CA SER A 36 4.84 -14.71 10.11
C SER A 36 5.44 -15.03 8.75
N ASN A 37 4.76 -15.86 7.96
CA ASN A 37 5.15 -16.19 6.59
C ASN A 37 4.58 -15.18 5.59
N VAL A 38 5.16 -13.97 5.61
CA VAL A 38 4.70 -12.82 4.80
C VAL A 38 4.63 -13.15 3.29
N ALA A 39 5.49 -14.04 2.80
CA ALA A 39 5.54 -14.44 1.39
C ALA A 39 4.30 -15.23 0.92
N GLN A 40 3.56 -15.83 1.84
CA GLN A 40 2.37 -16.63 1.52
C GLN A 40 1.05 -15.88 1.76
N LEU A 41 1.11 -14.63 2.21
CA LEU A 41 -0.10 -13.84 2.44
C LEU A 41 -0.83 -13.58 1.12
N GLN A 42 -2.13 -13.86 1.11
CA GLN A 42 -3.01 -13.67 -0.03
C GLN A 42 -4.16 -12.72 0.32
N PRO A 43 -4.66 -11.92 -0.65
CA PRO A 43 -5.89 -11.19 -0.48
C PRO A 43 -7.08 -12.15 -0.30
N PRO A 44 -8.17 -11.72 0.37
CA PRO A 44 -9.37 -12.55 0.48
C PRO A 44 -9.97 -12.85 -0.90
N PRO A 45 -10.33 -14.11 -1.21
CA PRO A 45 -11.14 -14.41 -2.39
C PRO A 45 -12.55 -13.82 -2.26
N ALA A 46 -13.31 -13.76 -3.36
CA ALA A 46 -14.63 -13.10 -3.40
C ALA A 46 -15.64 -13.60 -2.34
N ASN A 47 -15.52 -14.86 -1.91
CA ASN A 47 -16.40 -15.48 -0.92
C ASN A 47 -15.87 -15.38 0.53
N ASP A 48 -14.69 -14.78 0.73
CA ASP A 48 -14.09 -14.58 2.05
C ASP A 48 -14.18 -13.09 2.43
N ALA A 49 -14.77 -12.82 3.59
CA ALA A 49 -14.86 -11.46 4.13
C ALA A 49 -13.48 -10.87 4.49
N GLY A 50 -12.47 -11.75 4.65
CA GLY A 50 -11.11 -11.44 5.06
C GLY A 50 -11.00 -11.08 6.54
N VAL A 51 -9.77 -11.09 7.04
CA VAL A 51 -9.42 -10.62 8.38
C VAL A 51 -8.41 -9.49 8.25
N VAL A 52 -8.57 -8.44 9.06
CA VAL A 52 -7.57 -7.38 9.14
C VAL A 52 -6.49 -7.77 10.12
N GLU A 53 -5.27 -7.80 9.64
CA GLU A 53 -4.08 -8.12 10.43
C GLU A 53 -3.01 -7.04 10.28
N ILE A 54 -2.14 -6.93 11.28
CA ILE A 54 -1.00 -6.00 11.25
C ILE A 54 0.20 -6.76 10.71
N VAL A 55 0.64 -6.39 9.51
CA VAL A 55 1.72 -7.06 8.79
C VAL A 55 2.91 -6.12 8.68
N PRO A 56 4.10 -6.54 9.14
CA PRO A 56 5.32 -5.78 8.93
C PRO A 56 5.80 -5.92 7.48
N MET A 57 6.10 -4.80 6.83
CA MET A 57 6.63 -4.79 5.46
C MET A 57 7.74 -3.75 5.29
N THR A 58 8.60 -3.96 4.30
CA THR A 58 9.62 -2.98 3.94
C THR A 58 9.01 -1.83 3.14
N LEU A 59 9.67 -0.67 3.16
CA LEU A 59 9.25 0.49 2.39
C LEU A 59 9.16 0.21 0.88
N ASP A 60 9.97 -0.72 0.37
CA ASP A 60 9.99 -1.12 -1.04
C ASP A 60 8.67 -1.75 -1.52
N CYS A 61 7.83 -2.23 -0.59
CA CYS A 61 6.50 -2.76 -0.90
C CYS A 61 5.45 -1.66 -1.12
N VAL A 62 5.76 -0.40 -0.82
CA VAL A 62 4.82 0.72 -0.98
C VAL A 62 4.87 1.24 -2.41
N THR A 63 3.77 1.07 -3.14
CA THR A 63 3.66 1.56 -4.51
C THR A 63 3.09 2.97 -4.59
N GLU A 64 2.11 3.28 -3.73
CA GLU A 64 1.34 4.53 -3.77
C GLU A 64 0.89 4.92 -2.37
N ILE A 65 0.63 6.21 -2.17
CA ILE A 65 0.12 6.77 -0.90
C ILE A 65 -1.13 7.59 -1.21
N SER A 66 -2.21 7.36 -0.47
CA SER A 66 -3.44 8.15 -0.61
C SER A 66 -3.30 9.52 0.05
N ALA A 67 -3.95 10.53 -0.54
CA ALA A 67 -4.11 11.84 0.11
C ALA A 67 -5.05 11.77 1.32
N VAL A 68 -5.93 10.76 1.37
CA VAL A 68 -6.81 10.50 2.51
C VAL A 68 -6.05 9.85 3.66
N ARG A 69 -6.25 10.37 4.88
CA ARG A 69 -5.69 9.80 6.12
C ARG A 69 -6.80 9.31 7.02
N ILE A 70 -6.73 8.05 7.45
CA ILE A 70 -7.62 7.48 8.47
C ILE A 70 -7.11 7.76 9.88
N ARG A 71 -8.01 7.98 10.83
CA ARG A 71 -7.66 8.03 12.25
C ARG A 71 -7.58 6.61 12.79
N LEU A 72 -6.41 6.25 13.31
CA LEU A 72 -6.18 4.94 13.92
C LEU A 72 -6.46 4.99 15.44
N PRO A 73 -6.93 3.89 16.03
CA PRO A 73 -6.92 3.70 17.50
C PRO A 73 -5.50 3.80 18.07
N GLN A 74 -5.38 4.08 19.37
CA GLN A 74 -4.09 4.16 20.06
C GLN A 74 -3.34 2.82 20.06
N ASP A 75 -4.06 1.72 20.27
CA ASP A 75 -3.53 0.37 20.14
C ASP A 75 -4.28 -0.38 19.03
N VAL A 76 -3.52 -0.85 18.05
CA VAL A 76 -4.01 -1.54 16.86
C VAL A 76 -3.85 -3.07 16.94
N ARG A 77 -3.31 -3.60 18.06
CA ARG A 77 -2.99 -5.02 18.22
C ARG A 77 -4.19 -5.87 18.62
N ASN A 78 -5.14 -5.28 19.35
CA ASN A 78 -6.33 -6.01 19.77
C ASN A 78 -7.29 -6.25 18.60
N ARG A 79 -8.06 -7.34 18.67
CA ARG A 79 -8.93 -7.79 17.58
C ARG A 79 -9.99 -6.75 17.21
N ASP A 80 -10.57 -6.10 18.21
CA ASP A 80 -11.68 -5.16 17.99
C ASP A 80 -11.19 -3.87 17.30
N ALA A 81 -9.97 -3.40 17.62
CA ALA A 81 -9.33 -2.29 16.93
C ALA A 81 -9.05 -2.64 15.47
N LYS A 82 -8.51 -3.84 15.18
CA LYS A 82 -8.29 -4.29 13.79
C LYS A 82 -9.60 -4.34 13.00
N GLN A 83 -10.67 -4.87 13.59
CA GLN A 83 -12.00 -4.87 12.96
C GLN A 83 -12.53 -3.46 12.71
N SER A 84 -12.37 -2.55 13.68
CA SER A 84 -12.76 -1.14 13.54
C SER A 84 -12.01 -0.42 12.41
N ILE A 85 -10.70 -0.65 12.31
CA ILE A 85 -9.87 -0.17 11.20
C ILE A 85 -10.40 -0.71 9.87
N GLY A 86 -10.69 -2.01 9.80
CA GLY A 86 -11.25 -2.64 8.60
C GLY A 86 -12.57 -2.02 8.16
N ARG A 87 -13.49 -1.74 9.09
CA ARG A 87 -14.77 -1.06 8.79
C ARG A 87 -14.53 0.35 8.26
N THR A 88 -13.58 1.08 8.85
CA THR A 88 -13.23 2.43 8.43
C THR A 88 -12.63 2.43 7.02
N ILE A 89 -11.71 1.50 6.73
CA ILE A 89 -11.13 1.34 5.39
C ILE A 89 -12.23 1.01 4.38
N LYS A 90 -13.11 0.04 4.66
CA LYS A 90 -14.22 -0.31 3.78
C LYS A 90 -15.13 0.88 3.46
N GLU A 91 -15.45 1.69 4.47
CA GLU A 91 -16.29 2.89 4.27
C GLU A 91 -15.56 3.98 3.47
N VAL A 92 -14.25 4.17 3.68
CA VAL A 92 -13.44 5.08 2.85
C VAL A 92 -13.44 4.61 1.41
N MET A 93 -13.15 3.33 1.15
CA MET A 93 -13.16 2.78 -0.21
C MET A 93 -14.52 2.96 -0.86
N ARG A 94 -15.62 2.67 -0.16
CA ARG A 94 -16.99 2.87 -0.67
C ARG A 94 -17.29 4.33 -1.02
N ARG A 95 -16.78 5.30 -0.25
CA ARG A 95 -17.02 6.74 -0.49
C ARG A 95 -16.22 7.30 -1.66
N PHE A 96 -15.03 6.75 -1.89
CA PHE A 96 -14.12 7.21 -2.93
C PHE A 96 -14.11 6.29 -4.16
N ASP A 97 -14.94 5.27 -4.23
CA ASP A 97 -15.11 4.44 -5.42
C ASP A 97 -15.66 5.28 -6.59
N PRO A 98 -15.08 5.24 -7.82
CA PRO A 98 -14.02 4.34 -8.29
C PRO A 98 -12.59 4.86 -8.14
N ASN A 99 -12.39 6.04 -7.55
CA ASN A 99 -11.08 6.71 -7.52
C ASN A 99 -10.72 7.30 -6.15
N LEU A 100 -9.88 6.59 -5.40
CA LEU A 100 -9.23 7.09 -4.20
C LEU A 100 -8.11 8.06 -4.59
N PRO A 101 -8.14 9.34 -4.15
CA PRO A 101 -7.13 10.31 -4.54
C PRO A 101 -5.76 9.92 -3.97
N ARG A 102 -4.76 9.90 -4.85
CA ARG A 102 -3.35 9.63 -4.56
C ARG A 102 -2.63 10.94 -4.26
N LEU A 103 -1.55 10.87 -3.48
CA LEU A 103 -0.64 12.00 -3.31
C LEU A 103 0.18 12.21 -4.58
N ASP A 104 0.24 13.45 -5.02
CA ASP A 104 1.09 13.87 -6.13
C ASP A 104 2.53 14.11 -5.63
N PRO A 105 3.54 13.46 -6.23
CA PRO A 105 4.92 13.58 -5.79
C PRO A 105 5.50 15.00 -5.95
N LEU A 106 5.03 15.78 -6.94
CA LEU A 106 5.54 17.13 -7.22
C LEU A 106 4.79 18.19 -6.39
N ASN A 107 3.46 18.12 -6.37
CA ASN A 107 2.59 19.11 -5.75
C ASN A 107 2.40 18.87 -4.26
N ASP A 108 2.07 17.63 -3.86
CA ASP A 108 1.76 17.32 -2.47
C ASP A 108 3.03 16.95 -1.68
N MET A 109 3.89 16.10 -2.24
CA MET A 109 5.14 15.67 -1.58
C MET A 109 6.31 16.65 -1.81
N LYS A 110 6.17 17.61 -2.73
CA LYS A 110 7.12 18.70 -2.99
C LYS A 110 8.51 18.20 -3.39
N MET A 111 8.57 17.10 -4.13
CA MET A 111 9.83 16.58 -4.67
C MET A 111 10.27 17.45 -5.85
N LYS A 112 11.41 18.14 -5.69
CA LYS A 112 11.98 19.03 -6.72
C LYS A 112 13.14 18.33 -7.42
N ASP A 113 12.82 17.49 -8.38
CA ASP A 113 13.80 16.77 -9.20
C ASP A 113 13.36 16.79 -10.67
N ALA A 114 14.20 17.36 -11.53
CA ALA A 114 13.94 17.47 -12.96
C ALA A 114 13.86 16.10 -13.66
N VAL A 115 14.59 15.10 -13.17
CA VAL A 115 14.54 13.73 -13.70
C VAL A 115 13.20 13.09 -13.34
N LEU A 116 12.72 13.32 -12.11
CA LEU A 116 11.41 12.84 -11.66
C LEU A 116 10.28 13.45 -12.50
N GLU A 117 10.30 14.77 -12.68
CA GLU A 117 9.31 15.49 -13.49
C GLU A 117 9.25 14.95 -14.92
N ALA A 118 10.40 14.80 -15.58
CA ALA A 118 10.48 14.23 -16.93
C ALA A 118 9.94 12.78 -16.98
N ASN A 119 10.22 11.96 -15.97
CA ASN A 119 9.74 10.59 -15.88
C ASN A 119 8.21 10.53 -15.69
N ILE A 120 7.64 11.42 -14.89
CA ILE A 120 6.19 11.52 -14.68
C ILE A 120 5.50 11.90 -15.99
N THR A 121 5.97 12.93 -16.70
CA THR A 121 5.41 13.31 -18.00
C THR A 121 5.48 12.16 -19.02
N ARG A 122 6.58 11.41 -19.02
CA ARG A 122 6.74 10.23 -19.88
C ARG A 122 5.77 9.12 -19.51
N LEU A 123 5.55 8.87 -18.22
CA LEU A 123 4.59 7.88 -17.73
C LEU A 123 3.18 8.21 -18.19
N GLU A 124 2.73 9.46 -18.03
CA GLU A 124 1.40 9.92 -18.46
C GLU A 124 1.19 9.74 -19.97
N ALA A 125 2.20 10.08 -20.78
CA ALA A 125 2.15 9.88 -22.22
C ALA A 125 2.00 8.40 -22.59
N LEU A 126 2.72 7.51 -21.89
CA LEU A 126 2.64 6.06 -22.09
C LEU A 126 1.28 5.50 -21.65
N GLU A 127 0.73 5.95 -20.53
CA GLU A 127 -0.61 5.55 -20.07
C GLU A 127 -1.70 5.98 -21.05
N LYS A 128 -1.63 7.20 -21.56
CA LYS A 128 -2.55 7.70 -22.59
C LYS A 128 -2.50 6.82 -23.84
N ARG A 129 -1.29 6.49 -24.30
CA ARG A 129 -1.08 5.59 -25.44
C ARG A 129 -1.60 4.18 -25.16
N LYS A 130 -1.39 3.64 -23.96
CA LYS A 130 -1.92 2.33 -23.55
C LYS A 130 -3.45 2.30 -23.60
N LYS A 131 -4.11 3.36 -23.15
CA LYS A 131 -5.58 3.48 -23.15
C LYS A 131 -6.17 3.47 -24.57
N THR A 132 -5.50 4.14 -25.52
CA THR A 132 -5.93 4.21 -26.93
C THR A 132 -5.43 3.03 -27.78
N HIS A 133 -4.57 2.17 -27.24
CA HIS A 133 -3.96 1.09 -28.01
C HIS A 133 -4.98 0.00 -28.38
N PRO A 134 -5.04 -0.44 -29.66
CA PRO A 134 -6.03 -1.42 -30.13
C PRO A 134 -5.91 -2.80 -29.47
N ILE A 135 -4.70 -3.20 -29.05
CA ILE A 135 -4.46 -4.48 -28.33
C ILE A 135 -5.30 -4.58 -27.04
N ARG A 136 -5.68 -3.45 -26.41
CA ARG A 136 -6.52 -3.46 -25.21
C ARG A 136 -7.91 -4.09 -25.44
N LEU A 137 -8.41 -4.08 -26.67
CA LEU A 137 -9.73 -4.59 -27.03
C LEU A 137 -9.76 -6.10 -27.30
N VAL A 138 -8.61 -6.78 -27.27
CA VAL A 138 -8.46 -8.20 -27.68
C VAL A 138 -8.28 -9.15 -26.48
N SER A 139 -8.35 -8.65 -25.25
CA SER A 139 -8.28 -9.48 -24.03
C SER A 139 -9.68 -9.89 -23.59
N CYS A 140 -10.15 -11.04 -24.11
CA CYS A 140 -11.29 -11.80 -23.58
C CYS A 140 -10.90 -12.58 -22.33
#